data_AF-A0A9E3EHB5-F1
#
_entry.id   AF-A0A9E3EHB5-F1
#
_cell.length_a   1.000
_cell.length_b   1.000
_cell.length_c   1.000
_cell.angle_alpha   90.00
_cell.angle_beta   90.00
_cell.angle_gamma   90.00
#
_symmetry.space_group_name_H-M   'P 1'
#
loop_
_entity.id
_entity.type
_entity.pdbx_description
1 polymer ?
#
loop_
_entity_poly.entity_id
_entity_poly.type
_entity_poly.pdbx_seq_one_letter_code
_entity_poly.pdbx_strand_id
1 'polypeptide(L)' 'MPDFEIRYFEANGDLAIVRITTLDSLADAEAHAREHQGTHACFEIRKIGDDDGA' A
#
# COMPACT_ATOMS: atom_id res chain seq x y z
N MET A 1 0.46 11.88 11.17
CA MET A 1 -0.20 11.05 10.13
C MET A 1 0.75 9.88 9.87
N PRO A 2 0.29 8.62 9.96
CA PRO A 2 1.12 7.46 9.67
C PRO A 2 1.49 7.38 8.19
N ASP A 3 2.67 6.85 7.92
CA ASP A 3 3.09 6.51 6.56
C ASP A 3 2.57 5.12 6.21
N PHE A 4 2.17 4.93 4.96
CA PHE A 4 1.71 3.65 4.42
C PHE A 4 2.51 3.29 3.18
N GLU A 5 2.99 2.06 3.14
CA GLU A 5 3.58 1.42 1.98
C GLU A 5 2.48 0.62 1.27
N ILE A 6 2.15 1.00 0.05
CA ILE A 6 1.23 0.28 -0.81
C ILE A 6 2.06 -0.43 -1.88
N ARG A 7 2.00 -1.76 -1.90
CA ARG A 7 2.68 -2.61 -2.87
C ARG A 7 1.67 -3.15 -3.88
N TYR A 8 1.91 -2.94 -5.16
CA TYR A 8 1.05 -3.42 -6.24
C TYR A 8 1.71 -4.58 -6.95
N PHE A 9 0.93 -5.61 -7.26
CA PHE A 9 1.39 -6.83 -7.89
C PHE A 9 0.73 -7.04 -9.24
N GLU A 10 1.51 -7.59 -10.17
CA GLU A 10 1.02 -8.08 -11.46
C GLU A 10 0.26 -9.41 -11.29
N ALA A 11 -0.41 -9.87 -12.36
CA ALA A 11 -1.23 -11.09 -12.32
C ALA A 11 -0.41 -12.39 -12.13
N ASN A 12 0.88 -12.35 -12.43
CA ASN A 12 1.86 -13.41 -12.15
C ASN A 12 2.30 -13.45 -10.68
N GLY A 13 1.90 -12.47 -9.85
CA GLY A 13 2.34 -12.33 -8.47
C GLY A 13 3.66 -11.57 -8.30
N ASP A 14 4.26 -11.06 -9.37
CA ASP A 14 5.47 -10.24 -9.30
C ASP A 14 5.13 -8.83 -8.80
N LEU A 15 6.05 -8.25 -8.03
CA LEU A 15 5.93 -6.89 -7.52
C LEU A 15 6.14 -5.89 -8.66
N ALA A 16 5.09 -5.14 -8.99
CA ALA A 16 5.12 -4.13 -10.04
C ALA A 16 5.69 -2.81 -9.50
N ILE A 17 5.06 -2.29 -8.44
CA ILE A 17 5.29 -0.94 -7.92
C ILE A 17 5.15 -0.94 -6.40
N VAL A 18 5.97 -0.10 -5.75
CA VAL A 18 5.81 0.27 -4.34
C VAL A 18 5.61 1.77 -4.25
N ARG A 19 4.58 2.19 -3.50
CA ARG A 19 4.28 3.60 -3.25
C ARG A 19 4.22 3.86 -1.75
N ILE A 20 4.94 4.89 -1.30
CA ILE A 20 4.88 5.36 0.07
C ILE A 20 4.03 6.63 0.09
N THR A 21 3.00 6.64 0.93
CA THR A 21 2.08 7.78 1.07
C THR A 21 1.76 8.02 2.53
N THR A 22 1.65 9.28 2.91
CA THR A 22 1.23 9.68 4.27
C THR A 22 -0.26 9.94 4.23
N LEU A 23 -1.04 9.15 4.98
CA LEU A 23 -2.49 9.24 5.00
C LEU A 23 -3.01 9.24 6.44
N ASP A 24 -4.24 9.73 6.61
CA ASP A 24 -4.85 9.85 7.93
C ASP A 24 -5.21 8.50 8.56
N SER A 25 -5.56 7.50 7.75
CA SER A 25 -5.98 6.16 8.22
C SER A 25 -5.73 5.05 7.20
N LEU A 26 -5.78 3.79 7.67
CA LEU A 26 -5.67 2.62 6.80
C LEU A 26 -6.79 2.58 5.75
N ALA A 27 -8.00 3.01 6.13
CA ALA A 27 -9.14 3.10 5.22
C ALA A 27 -8.87 4.06 4.05
N ASP A 28 -8.22 5.21 4.30
CA ASP A 28 -7.78 6.13 3.25
C ASP A 28 -6.68 5.51 2.38
N ALA A 29 -5.77 4.73 2.96
CA ALA A 29 -4.75 4.00 2.21
C ALA A 29 -5.38 2.94 1.30
N GLU A 30 -6.39 2.21 1.76
CA GLU A 30 -7.15 1.26 0.95
C GLU A 30 -7.94 1.94 -0.17
N ALA A 31 -8.60 3.08 0.12
CA ALA A 31 -9.30 3.85 -0.90
C ALA A 31 -8.32 4.34 -1.97
N HIS A 32 -7.20 4.96 -1.56
CA HIS A 32 -6.15 5.42 -2.44
C HIS A 32 -5.56 4.29 -3.29
N ALA A 33 -5.32 3.12 -2.67
CA ALA A 33 -4.80 1.94 -3.35
C ALA A 33 -5.80 1.42 -4.39
N ARG A 34 -7.09 1.36 -4.08
CA ARG A 34 -8.14 0.92 -5.03
C ARG A 34 -8.30 1.87 -6.20
N GLU A 35 -8.25 3.18 -5.97
CA GLU A 35 -8.30 4.17 -7.06
C GLU A 35 -7.12 4.02 -8.02
N HIS A 36 -5.94 3.65 -7.50
CA HIS A 36 -4.72 3.43 -8.29
C HIS A 36 -4.52 1.98 -8.72
N GLN A 37 -5.36 1.05 -8.25
CA GLN A 37 -5.22 -0.37 -8.54
C GLN A 37 -5.31 -0.60 -10.04
N GLY A 38 -6.27 0.04 -10.73
CA GLY A 38 -6.36 0.16 -12.18
C GLY A 38 -6.02 -1.12 -12.95
N THR A 39 -4.74 -1.26 -13.31
CA THR A 39 -4.17 -2.35 -14.12
C THR A 39 -3.48 -3.48 -13.33
N HIS A 40 -3.32 -3.34 -12.01
CA HIS A 40 -2.67 -4.31 -11.13
C HIS A 40 -3.66 -5.35 -10.61
N ALA A 41 -3.20 -6.60 -10.46
CA ALA A 41 -4.05 -7.71 -10.06
C ALA A 41 -4.44 -7.64 -8.58
N CYS A 42 -3.49 -7.29 -7.71
CA CYS A 42 -3.74 -7.11 -6.28
C CYS A 42 -2.78 -6.09 -5.68
N PHE A 43 -3.06 -5.70 -4.44
CA PHE A 43 -2.21 -4.82 -3.66
C PHE A 43 -2.14 -5.27 -2.19
N GLU A 44 -1.03 -4.94 -1.54
CA GLU A 44 -0.85 -5.07 -0.10
C GLU A 44 -0.56 -3.70 0.51
N ILE A 45 -1.05 -3.46 1.73
CA ILE A 45 -0.81 -2.20 2.45
C ILE A 45 -0.13 -2.53 3.77
N ARG A 46 0.96 -1.82 4.06
CA ARG A 46 1.68 -1.90 5.33
C ARG A 46 1.83 -0.51 5.92
N LYS A 47 1.52 -0.37 7.21
CA LYS A 47 1.83 0.85 7.95
C LYS A 47 3.32 0.92 8.22
N ILE A 48 3.97 2.00 7.80
CA ILE A 48 5.37 2.29 8.07
C ILE A 48 5.42 3.07 9.39
N GLY A 49 6.26 2.60 10.33
CA GLY A 49 6.36 3.18 11.67
C GLY A 49 5.67 2.38 12.78
N ASP A 50 5.32 1.12 12.54
CA ASP A 50 4.93 0.15 13.57
C ASP A 50 6.09 -0.80 13.95
N ASP A 51 7.33 -0.42 13.63
CA ASP A 51 8.53 -1.06 14.19
C ASP A 51 8.83 -0.39 15.54
N ASP A 52 7.94 -0.65 16.50
CA ASP A 52 8.34 -0.80 17.90
C ASP A 52 9.15 -2.10 17.95
N GLY A 53 10.42 -2.01 17.59
CA GLY A 53 11.36 -3.11 17.74
C GLY A 53 11.59 -3.38 19.23
N ALA A 54 10.89 -4.38 19.77
CA ALA A 54 11.13 -4.99 21.07
C ALA A 54 11.48 -6.48 20.91
#